data_AF-A0A952ZY55-F1
#
_entry.id   AF-A0A952ZY55-F1
#
_cell.length_a   1.000
_cell.length_b   1.000
_cell.length_c   1.000
_cell.angle_alpha   90.00
_cell.angle_beta   90.00
_cell.angle_gamma   90.00
#
_symmetry.space_group_name_H-M   'P 1'
#
loop_
_entity.id
_entity.type
_entity.pdbx_description
1 polymer ?
#
loop_
_entity_poly.entity_id
_entity_poly.type
_entity_poly.pdbx_seq_one_letter_code
_entity_poly.pdbx_strand_id
1 'polypeptide(L)'
;MNFLKVLKNHWAVATQAALWFLSVFATFIYPPPANLLDLEQQQGGTGYNFARFGLTLIVAVLFFVARNFCRHRGLWLAVGLLALVGGGALYFSYVGRLSDWTASYNHGRAVHGEQLTAPARAYAERTGIRLDPIDHATLLMQYAGAAADVWSDTAVIHRRWWLLLLLYCGTTAAFALAITAILQATQRR
;
A
#
# COMPACT_ATOMS: atom_id res chain seq x y z
N MET A 1 -13.49 6.51 43.42
CA MET A 1 -12.28 7.22 42.94
C MET A 1 -11.40 6.36 42.01
N ASN A 2 -11.97 5.69 41.00
CA ASN A 2 -11.19 4.80 40.10
C ASN A 2 -11.52 4.88 38.60
N PHE A 3 -12.58 5.59 38.18
CA PHE A 3 -12.92 5.74 36.76
C PHE A 3 -11.83 6.48 35.97
N LEU A 4 -11.32 7.59 36.52
CA LEU A 4 -10.25 8.38 35.89
C LEU A 4 -8.93 7.61 35.74
N LYS A 5 -8.59 6.73 36.70
CA LYS A 5 -7.39 5.89 36.61
C LYS A 5 -7.54 4.82 35.53
N VAL A 6 -8.70 4.17 35.46
CA VAL A 6 -9.01 3.17 34.42
C VAL A 6 -9.03 3.81 33.04
N LEU A 7 -9.64 4.99 32.89
CA LEU A 7 -9.69 5.72 31.62
C LEU A 7 -8.29 6.14 31.16
N LYS A 8 -7.46 6.66 32.08
CA LYS A 8 -6.08 7.07 31.80
C LYS A 8 -5.20 5.90 31.38
N ASN A 9 -5.38 4.72 31.98
CA ASN A 9 -4.61 3.53 31.64
C ASN A 9 -4.98 2.99 30.25
N HIS A 10 -6.28 2.96 29.92
CA HIS A 10 -6.75 2.59 28.58
C HIS A 10 -6.29 3.57 27.50
N TRP A 11 -6.32 4.88 27.82
CA TRP A 11 -5.81 5.92 26.93
C TRP A 11 -4.31 5.78 26.72
N ALA A 12 -3.51 5.57 27.77
CA ALA A 12 -2.07 5.40 27.65
C ALA A 12 -1.70 4.21 26.75
N VAL A 13 -2.38 3.07 26.90
CA VAL A 13 -2.18 1.90 26.04
C VAL A 13 -2.59 2.19 24.59
N ALA A 14 -3.70 2.88 24.37
CA ALA A 14 -4.16 3.26 23.04
C ALA A 14 -3.21 4.26 22.35
N THR A 15 -2.71 5.26 23.08
CA THR A 15 -1.75 6.24 22.57
C THR A 15 -0.40 5.60 22.27
N GLN A 16 0.05 4.67 23.12
CA GLN A 16 1.28 3.93 22.89
C GLN A 16 1.15 3.00 21.68
N ALA A 17 0.05 2.26 21.55
CA ALA A 17 -0.23 1.48 20.34
C ALA A 17 -0.26 2.40 19.10
N ALA A 18 -0.97 3.52 19.17
CA ALA A 18 -1.05 4.49 18.07
C ALA A 18 0.32 5.07 17.70
N LEU A 19 1.20 5.35 18.66
CA LEU A 19 2.58 5.80 18.42
C LEU A 19 3.44 4.73 17.75
N TRP A 20 3.30 3.46 18.15
CA TRP A 20 3.97 2.33 17.50
C TRP A 20 3.46 2.11 16.08
N PHE A 21 2.15 2.25 15.86
CA PHE A 21 1.58 2.25 14.53
C PHE A 21 2.13 3.42 13.70
N LEU A 22 2.05 4.65 14.20
CA LEU A 22 2.51 5.84 13.49
C LEU A 22 4.00 5.78 13.17
N SER A 23 4.86 5.26 14.06
CA SER A 23 6.30 5.17 13.82
C SER A 23 6.65 4.15 12.74
N VAL A 24 6.00 2.97 12.76
CA VAL A 24 6.18 1.96 11.72
C VAL A 24 5.61 2.47 10.40
N PHE A 25 4.41 3.04 10.40
CA PHE A 25 3.84 3.63 9.19
C PHE A 25 4.69 4.77 8.63
N ALA A 26 5.24 5.65 9.47
CA ALA A 26 6.10 6.75 9.04
C ALA A 26 7.40 6.27 8.38
N THR A 27 7.92 5.10 8.77
CA THR A 27 9.13 4.51 8.18
C THR A 27 8.85 3.63 6.96
N PHE A 28 7.62 3.11 6.82
CA PHE A 28 7.22 2.22 5.72
C PHE A 28 6.49 2.92 4.57
N ILE A 29 6.16 4.21 4.67
CA ILE A 29 5.61 4.97 3.54
C ILE A 29 6.71 5.18 2.50
N TYR A 30 6.94 4.14 1.70
CA TYR A 30 7.08 4.37 0.27
C TYR A 30 5.84 5.15 -0.17
N PRO A 31 5.98 6.22 -0.96
CA PRO A 31 4.81 6.92 -1.46
C PRO A 31 3.90 5.88 -2.14
N PRO A 32 2.60 5.82 -1.78
CA PRO A 32 1.65 5.06 -2.58
C PRO A 32 1.84 5.51 -4.04
N PRO A 33 1.87 4.61 -5.03
CA PRO A 33 2.35 4.87 -6.39
C PRO A 33 1.92 6.27 -6.86
N ALA A 34 2.85 7.21 -6.76
CA ALA A 34 2.53 8.63 -6.81
C ALA A 34 2.32 9.02 -8.27
N ASN A 35 1.31 9.83 -8.56
CA ASN A 35 0.82 10.19 -9.89
C ASN A 35 -0.18 9.21 -10.51
N LEU A 36 -1.01 8.63 -9.62
CA LEU A 36 -2.37 8.17 -9.94
C LEU A 36 -3.34 9.33 -10.22
N LEU A 37 -2.97 10.57 -9.92
CA LEU A 37 -3.85 11.74 -9.99
C LEU A 37 -4.35 12.03 -11.41
N ASP A 38 -3.62 11.73 -12.48
CA ASP A 38 -4.12 12.01 -13.84
C ASP A 38 -5.12 10.94 -14.34
N LEU A 39 -4.97 9.68 -13.92
CA LEU A 39 -5.98 8.62 -14.16
C LEU A 39 -7.17 8.74 -13.20
N GLU A 40 -6.92 9.22 -11.98
CA GLU A 40 -7.92 9.45 -10.93
C GLU A 40 -8.74 10.72 -11.19
N GLN A 41 -8.17 11.75 -11.80
CA GLN A 41 -8.88 12.96 -12.22
C GLN A 41 -9.81 12.69 -13.42
N GLN A 42 -9.54 11.66 -14.22
CA GLN A 42 -10.47 11.19 -15.25
C GLN A 42 -11.57 10.24 -14.73
N GLN A 43 -11.39 9.57 -13.58
CA GLN A 43 -12.33 8.54 -13.11
C GLN A 43 -12.92 8.75 -11.69
N GLY A 44 -12.68 9.90 -11.06
CA GLY A 44 -13.32 10.30 -9.80
C GLY A 44 -12.68 9.66 -8.58
N GLY A 45 -11.85 10.44 -7.86
CA GLY A 45 -10.97 10.05 -6.73
C GLY A 45 -11.58 9.41 -5.49
N THR A 46 -12.26 8.28 -5.71
CA THR A 46 -13.00 7.53 -4.69
C THR A 46 -12.19 6.33 -4.20
N GLY A 47 -11.36 5.73 -5.06
CA GLY A 47 -10.60 4.51 -4.77
C GLY A 47 -9.52 4.68 -3.70
N TYR A 48 -8.76 5.78 -3.74
CA TYR A 48 -7.71 6.05 -2.76
C TYR A 48 -8.27 6.31 -1.35
N ASN A 49 -9.32 7.12 -1.26
CA ASN A 49 -10.01 7.43 0.00
C ASN A 49 -10.69 6.18 0.58
N PHE A 50 -11.28 5.34 -0.28
CA PHE A 50 -11.85 4.06 0.13
C PHE A 50 -10.78 3.09 0.65
N ALA A 51 -9.61 3.03 0.03
CA ALA A 51 -8.49 2.22 0.51
C ALA A 51 -7.98 2.69 1.89
N ARG A 52 -7.85 4.01 2.09
CA ARG A 52 -7.52 4.59 3.42
C ARG A 52 -8.58 4.25 4.47
N PHE A 53 -9.86 4.37 4.12
CA PHE A 53 -10.97 4.01 5.02
C PHE A 53 -10.93 2.52 5.38
N GLY A 54 -10.80 1.64 4.39
CA GLY A 54 -10.71 0.19 4.60
C GLY A 54 -9.52 -0.21 5.46
N LEU A 55 -8.37 0.41 5.26
CA LEU A 55 -7.16 0.18 6.06
C LEU A 55 -7.37 0.60 7.53
N THR A 56 -8.00 1.76 7.74
CA THR A 56 -8.36 2.24 9.09
C THR A 56 -9.33 1.27 9.78
N LEU A 57 -10.32 0.76 9.05
CA LEU A 57 -11.29 -0.20 9.55
C LEU A 57 -10.66 -1.55 9.90
N ILE A 58 -9.73 -2.04 9.06
CA ILE A 58 -8.96 -3.27 9.34
C ILE A 58 -8.16 -3.10 10.63
N VAL A 59 -7.43 -2.00 10.79
CA VAL A 59 -6.65 -1.72 12.01
C VAL A 59 -7.55 -1.67 13.24
N ALA A 60 -8.72 -1.03 13.14
CA ALA A 60 -9.70 -0.96 14.23
C ALA A 60 -10.24 -2.35 14.62
N VAL A 61 -10.58 -3.18 13.64
CA VAL A 61 -11.05 -4.57 13.87
C VAL A 61 -9.96 -5.41 14.51
N LEU A 62 -8.72 -5.33 14.02
CA LEU A 62 -7.59 -6.06 14.61
C LEU A 62 -7.37 -5.66 16.07
N PHE A 63 -7.46 -4.37 16.38
CA PHE A 63 -7.35 -3.88 17.75
C PHE A 63 -8.51 -4.37 18.64
N PHE A 64 -9.73 -4.37 18.12
CA PHE A 64 -10.91 -4.86 18.83
C PHE A 64 -10.82 -6.37 19.14
N VAL A 65 -10.45 -7.17 18.14
CA VAL A 65 -10.26 -8.62 18.28
C VAL A 65 -9.13 -8.93 19.27
N ALA A 66 -7.99 -8.23 19.14
CA ALA A 66 -6.89 -8.34 20.07
C ALA A 66 -7.35 -8.08 21.52
N ARG A 67 -8.09 -6.99 21.74
CA ARG A 67 -8.61 -6.64 23.06
C ARG A 67 -9.56 -7.69 23.64
N ASN A 68 -10.41 -8.31 22.82
CA ASN A 68 -11.45 -9.21 23.31
C ASN A 68 -10.98 -10.68 23.45
N PHE A 69 -10.00 -11.12 22.64
CA PHE A 69 -9.49 -12.49 22.63
C PHE A 69 -8.15 -12.63 23.38
N CYS A 70 -8.12 -12.15 24.62
CA CYS A 70 -6.98 -12.31 25.52
C CYS A 70 -7.08 -13.66 26.24
N ARG A 71 -6.60 -14.80 25.69
CA ARG A 71 -6.54 -16.04 26.50
C ARG A 71 -5.25 -16.84 26.39
N HIS A 72 -4.51 -16.75 25.28
CA HIS A 72 -3.31 -17.58 25.06
C HIS A 72 -2.13 -16.77 24.48
N ARG A 73 -1.09 -16.55 25.31
CA ARG A 73 0.15 -15.83 24.90
C ARG A 73 0.87 -16.51 23.74
N GLY A 74 0.94 -17.84 23.75
CA GLY A 74 1.58 -18.61 22.67
C GLY A 74 0.88 -18.46 21.33
N LEU A 75 -0.46 -18.35 21.32
CA LEU A 75 -1.24 -18.15 20.11
C LEU A 75 -0.98 -16.77 19.50
N TRP A 76 -0.93 -15.72 20.32
CA TRP A 76 -0.60 -14.36 19.85
C TRP A 76 0.84 -14.27 19.32
N LEU A 77 1.81 -14.95 19.93
CA LEU A 77 3.16 -15.02 19.37
C LEU A 77 3.19 -15.74 18.01
N ALA A 78 2.50 -16.87 17.88
CA ALA A 78 2.41 -17.60 16.62
C ALA A 78 1.74 -16.77 15.53
N VAL A 79 0.64 -16.10 15.85
CA VAL A 79 -0.08 -15.19 14.95
C VAL A 79 0.81 -14.02 14.53
N GLY A 80 1.55 -13.41 15.46
CA GLY A 80 2.48 -12.32 15.17
C GLY A 80 3.60 -12.74 14.23
N LEU A 81 4.19 -13.92 14.47
CA LEU A 81 5.23 -14.49 13.60
C LEU A 81 4.70 -14.79 12.20
N LEU A 82 3.53 -15.43 12.09
CA LEU A 82 2.91 -15.73 10.78
C LEU A 82 2.58 -14.45 10.02
N ALA A 83 2.03 -13.45 10.71
CA ALA A 83 1.72 -12.16 10.10
C ALA A 83 2.97 -11.39 9.67
N LEU A 84 4.07 -11.50 10.41
CA LEU A 84 5.34 -10.89 10.06
C LEU A 84 5.95 -11.54 8.80
N VAL A 85 5.98 -12.87 8.75
CA VAL A 85 6.47 -13.62 7.57
C VAL A 85 5.58 -13.36 6.35
N GLY A 86 4.26 -13.44 6.52
CA GLY A 86 3.30 -13.14 5.46
C GLY A 86 3.37 -11.69 4.99
N GLY A 87 3.49 -10.73 5.92
CA GLY A 87 3.69 -9.31 5.62
C GLY A 87 4.98 -9.05 4.84
N GLY A 88 6.08 -9.72 5.21
CA GLY A 88 7.33 -9.67 4.45
C GLY A 88 7.18 -10.19 3.02
N ALA A 89 6.53 -11.35 2.84
CA ALA A 89 6.28 -11.90 1.50
C ALA A 89 5.42 -10.97 0.63
N LEU A 90 4.38 -10.38 1.21
CA LEU A 90 3.52 -9.40 0.55
C LEU A 90 4.30 -8.12 0.20
N TYR A 91 5.17 -7.66 1.11
CA TYR A 91 6.01 -6.49 0.88
C TYR A 91 6.98 -6.70 -0.29
N PHE A 92 7.73 -7.80 -0.31
CA PHE A 92 8.65 -8.07 -1.43
C PHE A 92 7.89 -8.26 -2.75
N SER A 93 6.71 -8.88 -2.70
CA SER A 93 5.83 -9.00 -3.87
C SER A 93 5.33 -7.63 -4.36
N TYR A 94 4.99 -6.74 -3.44
CA TYR A 94 4.60 -5.36 -3.73
C TYR A 94 5.76 -4.60 -4.37
N VAL A 95 6.95 -4.64 -3.77
CA VAL A 95 8.13 -3.93 -4.28
C VAL A 95 8.52 -4.39 -5.69
N GLY A 96 8.56 -5.71 -5.93
CA GLY A 96 8.87 -6.25 -7.26
C GLY A 96 7.82 -5.87 -8.30
N ARG A 97 6.53 -5.98 -7.98
CA ARG A 97 5.47 -5.56 -8.91
C ARG A 97 5.42 -4.04 -9.11
N LEU A 98 5.77 -3.27 -8.08
CA LEU A 98 5.87 -1.82 -8.19
C LEU A 98 7.02 -1.46 -9.14
N SER A 99 8.18 -2.12 -9.06
CA SER A 99 9.26 -1.87 -10.01
C SER A 99 8.89 -2.25 -11.44
N ASP A 100 8.20 -3.38 -11.60
CA ASP A 100 7.93 -3.97 -12.92
C ASP A 100 6.75 -3.32 -13.64
N TRP A 101 5.79 -2.75 -12.91
CA TRP A 101 4.56 -2.20 -13.48
C TRP A 101 4.50 -0.68 -13.43
N THR A 102 5.52 -0.01 -12.86
CA THR A 102 5.52 1.45 -12.76
C THR A 102 6.82 2.09 -13.21
N ALA A 103 6.68 3.16 -13.99
CA ALA A 103 7.77 3.99 -14.48
C ALA A 103 7.80 5.33 -13.73
N SER A 104 9.00 5.87 -13.48
CA SER A 104 9.15 7.16 -12.80
C SER A 104 8.69 8.31 -13.68
N TYR A 105 7.83 9.18 -13.15
CA TYR A 105 7.37 10.40 -13.82
C TYR A 105 7.08 11.49 -12.78
N ASN A 106 7.62 12.70 -12.98
CA ASN A 106 7.37 13.90 -12.17
C ASN A 106 7.26 13.67 -10.64
N HIS A 107 8.36 13.24 -10.01
CA HIS A 107 8.47 12.91 -8.58
C HIS A 107 7.59 11.75 -8.08
N GLY A 108 6.89 11.05 -8.99
CA GLY A 108 6.08 9.87 -8.70
C GLY A 108 6.37 8.69 -9.62
N ARG A 109 5.54 7.65 -9.54
CA ARG A 109 5.56 6.45 -10.38
C ARG A 109 4.19 6.21 -11.03
N ALA A 110 4.13 6.19 -12.35
CA ALA A 110 2.92 5.92 -13.13
C ALA A 110 2.85 4.45 -13.55
N VAL A 111 1.66 3.84 -13.45
CA VAL A 111 1.42 2.46 -13.92
C VAL A 111 1.39 2.45 -15.45
N HIS A 112 2.20 1.59 -16.07
CA HIS A 112 2.22 1.45 -17.52
C HIS A 112 1.42 0.23 -18.01
N GLY A 113 0.93 0.31 -19.24
CA GLY A 113 0.28 -0.78 -19.95
C GLY A 113 1.28 -1.77 -20.57
N GLU A 114 0.76 -2.72 -21.34
CA GLU A 114 1.55 -3.67 -22.14
C GLU A 114 1.65 -3.23 -23.60
N GLN A 115 0.60 -2.65 -24.15
CA GLN A 115 0.57 -2.19 -25.54
C GLN A 115 0.60 -0.67 -25.65
N LEU A 116 1.47 -0.19 -26.53
CA LEU A 116 1.51 1.20 -26.95
C LEU A 116 0.39 1.50 -27.95
N THR A 117 -0.18 2.69 -27.86
CA THR A 117 -1.06 3.24 -28.89
C THR A 117 -0.31 3.37 -30.23
N ALA A 118 -1.03 3.38 -31.35
CA ALA A 118 -0.43 3.58 -32.67
C ALA A 118 0.49 4.81 -32.77
N PRO A 119 0.13 6.01 -32.26
CA PRO A 119 1.04 7.16 -32.27
C PRO A 119 2.26 6.98 -31.36
N ALA A 120 2.11 6.38 -30.18
CA ALA A 120 3.23 6.14 -29.26
C ALA A 120 4.22 5.11 -29.83
N ARG A 121 3.72 4.08 -30.53
CA ARG A 121 4.55 3.10 -31.23
C ARG A 121 5.33 3.74 -32.38
N ALA A 122 4.67 4.56 -33.21
CA ALA A 122 5.32 5.26 -34.31
C ALA A 122 6.39 6.25 -33.80
N TYR A 123 6.18 6.87 -32.65
CA TYR A 123 7.20 7.68 -31.99
C TYR A 123 8.38 6.82 -31.53
N ALA A 124 8.12 5.74 -30.78
CA ALA A 124 9.17 4.86 -30.25
C ALA A 124 10.05 4.24 -31.35
N GLU A 125 9.44 3.83 -32.48
CA GLU A 125 10.17 3.32 -33.64
C GLU A 125 11.08 4.38 -34.29
N ARG A 126 10.68 5.66 -34.27
CA ARG A 126 11.46 6.77 -34.83
C ARG A 126 12.63 7.19 -33.95
N THR A 127 12.47 7.11 -32.62
CA THR A 127 13.49 7.51 -31.65
C THR A 127 14.34 6.35 -31.13
N GLY A 128 14.02 5.11 -31.52
CA GLY A 128 14.76 3.91 -31.09
C GLY A 128 14.50 3.50 -29.64
N ILE A 129 13.40 3.98 -29.05
CA ILE A 129 12.98 3.70 -27.68
C ILE A 129 12.48 2.26 -27.60
N ARG A 130 13.00 1.46 -26.66
CA ARG A 130 12.57 0.09 -26.40
C ARG A 130 11.50 0.07 -25.30
N LEU A 131 10.75 -1.03 -25.16
CA LEU A 131 9.77 -1.21 -24.07
C LEU A 131 10.45 -1.52 -22.71
N ASP A 132 11.52 -0.80 -22.39
CA ASP A 132 12.21 -0.92 -21.10
C ASP A 132 11.69 0.14 -20.10
N PRO A 133 11.77 -0.10 -18.77
CA PRO A 133 11.25 0.82 -17.77
C PRO A 133 11.85 2.24 -17.81
N ILE A 134 13.12 2.36 -18.22
CA ILE A 134 13.83 3.64 -18.40
C ILE A 134 13.21 4.43 -19.55
N ASP A 135 12.80 3.72 -20.59
CA ASP A 135 12.24 4.27 -21.82
C ASP A 135 10.76 4.64 -21.67
N HIS A 136 10.03 3.94 -20.79
CA HIS A 136 8.66 4.32 -20.40
C HIS A 136 8.60 5.70 -19.72
N ALA A 137 9.61 6.08 -18.93
CA ALA A 137 9.68 7.40 -18.32
C ALA A 137 9.81 8.51 -19.38
N THR A 138 10.63 8.27 -20.41
CA THR A 138 10.81 9.17 -21.56
C THR A 138 9.53 9.33 -22.37
N LEU A 139 8.80 8.22 -22.59
CA LEU A 139 7.48 8.25 -23.24
C LEU A 139 6.46 9.03 -22.41
N LEU A 140 6.39 8.80 -21.09
CA LEU A 140 5.52 9.58 -20.20
C LEU A 140 5.82 11.08 -20.24
N MET A 141 7.10 11.47 -20.27
CA MET A 141 7.50 12.88 -20.41
C MET A 141 7.05 13.48 -21.73
N GLN A 142 7.18 12.75 -22.84
CA GLN A 142 6.76 13.22 -24.17
C GLN A 142 5.25 13.46 -24.26
N TYR A 143 4.46 12.66 -23.55
CA TYR A 143 3.00 12.76 -23.50
C TYR A 143 2.48 13.53 -22.27
N ALA A 144 3.35 14.30 -21.61
CA ALA A 144 3.01 15.12 -20.44
C ALA A 144 2.27 14.36 -19.32
N GLY A 145 2.53 13.06 -19.16
CA GLY A 145 1.91 12.21 -18.14
C GLY A 145 0.59 11.56 -18.55
N ALA A 146 0.08 11.83 -19.74
CA ALA A 146 -1.16 11.25 -20.25
C ALA A 146 -0.99 9.75 -20.60
N ALA A 147 -1.05 8.89 -19.59
CA ALA A 147 -0.88 7.45 -19.73
C ALA A 147 -1.89 6.82 -20.72
N ALA A 148 -3.11 7.38 -20.83
CA ALA A 148 -4.12 6.92 -21.78
C ALA A 148 -3.73 7.16 -23.25
N ASP A 149 -2.88 8.14 -23.52
CA ASP A 149 -2.40 8.45 -24.87
C ASP A 149 -1.18 7.61 -25.26
N VAL A 150 -0.45 7.10 -24.25
CA VAL A 150 0.72 6.23 -24.43
C VAL A 150 0.31 4.76 -24.56
N TRP A 151 -0.61 4.30 -23.71
CA TRP A 151 -1.01 2.89 -23.65
C TRP A 151 -2.48 2.68 -24.01
N SER A 152 -2.75 1.74 -24.91
CA SER A 152 -4.13 1.40 -25.32
C SER A 152 -4.88 0.60 -24.27
N ASP A 153 -4.17 -0.08 -23.37
CA ASP A 153 -4.73 -1.14 -22.53
C ASP A 153 -5.13 -0.62 -21.14
N THR A 154 -6.09 0.30 -21.11
CA THR A 154 -6.61 0.89 -19.87
C THR A 154 -7.11 -0.17 -18.87
N ALA A 155 -7.68 -1.28 -19.35
CA ALA A 155 -8.10 -2.41 -18.53
C ALA A 155 -6.94 -3.11 -17.81
N VAL A 156 -5.79 -3.27 -18.48
CA VAL A 156 -4.59 -3.90 -17.91
C VAL A 156 -3.98 -3.00 -16.84
N ILE A 157 -3.91 -1.70 -17.13
CA ILE A 157 -3.47 -0.68 -16.17
C ILE A 157 -4.35 -0.72 -14.92
N HIS A 158 -5.66 -0.77 -15.08
CA HIS A 158 -6.61 -0.80 -13.96
C HIS A 158 -6.49 -2.08 -13.12
N ARG A 159 -6.29 -3.24 -13.76
CA ARG A 159 -6.06 -4.50 -13.05
C ARG A 159 -4.76 -4.49 -12.25
N ARG A 160 -3.66 -4.02 -12.85
CA ARG A 160 -2.36 -3.87 -12.17
C ARG A 160 -2.45 -2.90 -11.00
N TRP A 161 -3.19 -1.82 -11.18
CA TRP A 161 -3.48 -0.85 -10.12
C TRP A 161 -4.20 -1.48 -8.93
N TRP A 162 -5.33 -2.18 -9.16
CA TRP A 162 -6.05 -2.86 -8.09
C TRP A 162 -5.18 -3.88 -7.36
N LEU A 163 -4.35 -4.62 -8.08
CA LEU A 163 -3.43 -5.59 -7.48
C LEU A 163 -2.36 -4.92 -6.60
N LEU A 164 -1.77 -3.81 -7.06
CA LEU A 164 -0.81 -3.04 -6.25
C LEU A 164 -1.48 -2.48 -5.00
N LEU A 165 -2.72 -2.00 -5.12
CA LEU A 165 -3.49 -1.49 -3.99
C LEU A 165 -3.84 -2.60 -2.99
N LEU A 166 -4.30 -3.76 -3.45
CA LEU A 166 -4.56 -4.93 -2.61
C LEU A 166 -3.31 -5.41 -1.89
N LEU A 167 -2.17 -5.46 -2.59
CA LEU A 167 -0.88 -5.79 -2.01
C LEU A 167 -0.49 -4.78 -0.94
N TYR A 168 -0.62 -3.48 -1.22
CA TYR A 168 -0.32 -2.43 -0.25
C TYR A 168 -1.20 -2.55 1.01
N CYS A 169 -2.52 -2.68 0.86
CA CYS A 169 -3.45 -2.85 1.96
C CYS A 169 -3.18 -4.14 2.75
N GLY A 170 -2.94 -5.26 2.06
CA GLY A 170 -2.64 -6.56 2.67
C GLY A 170 -1.33 -6.53 3.46
N THR A 171 -0.28 -5.94 2.89
CA THR A 171 1.03 -5.76 3.55
C THR A 171 0.87 -4.95 4.83
N THR A 172 0.12 -3.85 4.73
CA THR A 172 -0.13 -2.96 5.87
C THR A 172 -0.95 -3.64 6.96
N ALA A 173 -2.00 -4.36 6.59
CA ALA A 173 -2.82 -5.14 7.51
C ALA A 173 -2.01 -6.24 8.21
N ALA A 174 -1.14 -6.94 7.48
CA ALA A 174 -0.28 -7.98 8.03
C ALA A 174 0.72 -7.42 9.06
N PHE A 175 1.38 -6.31 8.75
CA PHE A 175 2.27 -5.66 9.72
C PHE A 175 1.52 -5.09 10.92
N ALA A 176 0.33 -4.51 10.71
CA ALA A 176 -0.53 -4.06 11.79
C ALA A 176 -0.93 -5.21 12.72
N LEU A 177 -1.24 -6.38 12.14
CA LEU A 177 -1.55 -7.59 12.88
C LEU A 177 -0.33 -8.10 13.65
N ALA A 178 0.86 -8.10 13.05
CA ALA A 178 2.09 -8.50 13.71
C ALA A 178 2.38 -7.64 14.95
N ILE A 179 2.24 -6.30 14.83
CA ILE A 179 2.46 -5.36 15.94
C ILE A 179 1.44 -5.61 17.06
N THR A 180 0.15 -5.70 16.74
CA THR A 180 -0.89 -5.93 17.76
C THR A 180 -0.72 -7.26 18.48
N ALA A 181 -0.35 -8.30 17.75
CA ALA A 181 -0.09 -9.62 18.30
C ALA A 181 1.11 -9.65 19.25
N ILE A 182 2.21 -8.94 18.92
CA ILE A 182 3.38 -8.81 19.79
C ILE A 182 3.05 -7.98 21.04
N LEU A 183 2.31 -6.88 20.89
CA LEU A 183 1.86 -6.07 22.04
C LEU A 183 0.97 -6.89 22.99
N GLN A 184 0.03 -7.65 22.44
CA GLN A 184 -0.80 -8.59 23.22
C GLN A 184 0.03 -9.65 23.95
N ALA A 185 1.05 -10.19 23.31
CA ALA A 185 1.93 -11.19 23.91
C ALA A 185 2.78 -10.65 25.07
N THR A 186 3.04 -9.33 25.10
CA THR A 186 3.86 -8.65 26.12
C THR A 186 3.04 -8.06 27.27
N GLN A 187 1.79 -7.65 27.03
CA GLN A 187 0.90 -7.08 28.06
C GLN A 187 0.39 -8.09 29.11
N ARG A 188 0.69 -9.38 28.95
CA ARG A 188 0.40 -10.41 29.96
C ARG A 188 1.64 -10.70 30.83
N ARG A 189 1.78 -9.93 31.90
CA ARG A 189 2.33 -10.38 33.18
C ARG A 189 1.20 -10.37 34.21
#